data_AF-A0A2T9Z7E3-F1
#
_entry.id   AF-A0A2T9Z7E3-F1
#
_cell.length_a   1.000
_cell.length_b   1.000
_cell.length_c   1.000
_cell.angle_alpha   90.00
_cell.angle_beta   90.00
_cell.angle_gamma   90.00
#
_symmetry.space_group_name_H-M   'P 1'
#
loop_
_entity.id
_entity.type
_entity.pdbx_description
1 polymer ?
#
loop_
_entity_poly.entity_id
_entity_poly.type
_entity_poly.pdbx_seq_one_letter_code
_entity_poly.pdbx_strand_id
1 'polypeptide(L)'
;MALIRPTRLMWRGIIAGVMSIITFWILSQYIRNCSVYVPSRHELLEMTPEEQAQIIEKLDKELGEGNYKFGEPKPVPGVDSLYKFIKWGLGETPIKSERAPSDTLGYKEIYVVSEKSNKLNRKYFVELSEKDNFNFSFDFVQAQSRNDIEPHLEIWKQISKSDLSGLVLSDLSDLDPNFRGVISTIHKHPKLKNYNVLFLNQGNSEENAKSSSSLSESDIKLVETQHYPGFLAYAVSPNGASSLLAIYKREIEKNSPESPQTDIDSFFRDVISDIWLTCHSLERGVVSAL
;
A
#
# COMPACT_ATOMS: atom_id res chain seq x y z
N MET A 1 36.36 68.75 -18.87
CA MET A 1 35.86 67.52 -18.24
C MET A 1 35.25 67.89 -16.89
N ALA A 2 33.92 67.83 -16.76
CA ALA A 2 33.26 68.12 -15.49
C ALA A 2 33.35 66.88 -14.58
N LEU A 3 34.07 66.99 -13.47
CA LEU A 3 34.07 65.97 -12.41
C LEU A 3 32.74 66.05 -11.65
N ILE A 4 31.85 65.10 -11.92
CA ILE A 4 30.60 64.92 -11.18
C ILE A 4 30.99 64.46 -9.76
N ARG A 5 30.82 65.34 -8.76
CA ARG A 5 31.02 64.97 -7.34
C ARG A 5 29.77 64.22 -6.85
N PRO A 6 29.90 62.97 -6.39
CA PRO A 6 28.74 62.20 -5.93
C PRO A 6 28.12 62.86 -4.69
N THR A 7 26.80 63.03 -4.72
CA THR A 7 26.03 63.63 -3.63
C THR A 7 25.99 62.70 -2.40
N ARG A 8 25.75 63.25 -1.20
CA ARG A 8 25.65 62.44 0.04
C ARG A 8 24.60 61.32 -0.06
N LEU A 9 23.54 61.51 -0.86
CA LEU A 9 22.54 60.48 -1.12
C LEU A 9 23.09 59.32 -1.97
N MET A 10 23.88 59.63 -3.02
CA MET A 10 24.56 58.60 -3.82
C MET A 10 25.52 57.79 -2.97
N TRP A 11 26.30 58.42 -2.09
CA TRP A 11 27.21 57.71 -1.19
C TRP A 11 26.46 56.80 -0.21
N ARG A 12 25.31 57.24 0.33
CA ARG A 12 24.46 56.37 1.17
C ARG A 12 23.89 55.19 0.40
N GLY A 13 23.48 55.38 -0.85
CA GLY A 13 23.01 54.30 -1.72
C GLY A 13 24.10 53.28 -2.04
N ILE A 14 25.32 53.75 -2.32
CA ILE A 14 26.49 52.90 -2.55
C ILE A 14 26.83 52.10 -1.29
N ILE A 15 26.89 52.75 -0.13
CA ILE A 15 27.19 52.09 1.15
C ILE A 15 26.10 51.06 1.49
N ALA A 16 24.82 51.37 1.30
CA ALA A 16 23.73 50.43 1.52
C ALA A 16 23.80 49.23 0.57
N GLY A 17 24.13 49.46 -0.71
CA GLY A 17 24.34 48.40 -1.69
C GLY A 17 25.52 47.49 -1.31
N VAL A 18 26.66 48.07 -0.92
CA VAL A 18 27.83 47.33 -0.47
C VAL A 18 27.52 46.52 0.79
N MET A 19 26.84 47.12 1.78
CA MET A 19 26.42 46.40 2.98
C MET A 19 25.45 45.28 2.65
N SER A 20 24.50 45.46 1.73
CA SER A 20 23.57 44.39 1.33
C SER A 20 24.30 43.22 0.66
N ILE A 21 25.29 43.49 -0.20
CA ILE A 21 26.09 42.47 -0.87
C ILE A 21 26.95 41.71 0.14
N ILE A 22 27.62 42.43 1.05
CA ILE A 22 28.43 41.81 2.11
C ILE A 22 27.55 40.97 3.04
N THR A 23 26.38 41.47 3.44
CA THR A 23 25.44 40.73 4.30
C THR A 23 24.95 39.46 3.61
N PHE A 24 24.59 39.54 2.32
CA PHE A 24 24.20 38.37 1.53
C PHE A 24 25.35 37.36 1.39
N TRP A 25 26.58 37.84 1.18
CA TRP A 25 27.76 37.00 1.06
C TRP A 25 28.07 36.28 2.38
N ILE A 26 28.03 36.99 3.51
CA ILE A 26 28.20 36.41 4.86
C ILE A 26 27.10 35.38 5.13
N LEU A 27 25.84 35.70 4.83
CA LEU A 27 24.71 34.77 5.01
C LEU A 27 24.86 33.53 4.11
N SER A 28 25.30 33.70 2.87
CA SER A 28 25.58 32.59 1.95
C SER A 28 26.73 31.71 2.43
N GLN A 29 27.79 32.28 3.00
CA GLN A 29 28.90 31.52 3.58
C GLN A 29 28.46 30.81 4.86
N TYR A 30 27.64 31.45 5.69
CA TYR A 30 27.07 30.85 6.89
C TYR A 30 26.16 29.66 6.54
N ILE A 31 25.26 29.80 5.56
CA ILE A 31 24.42 28.71 5.08
C ILE A 31 25.29 27.57 4.53
N ARG A 32 26.33 27.85 3.75
CA ARG A 32 27.25 26.82 3.23
C ARG A 32 28.04 26.10 4.33
N ASN A 33 28.45 26.83 5.38
CA ASN A 33 29.20 26.25 6.49
C ASN A 33 28.31 25.51 7.50
N CYS A 34 27.01 25.82 7.55
CA CYS A 34 26.03 25.15 8.41
C CYS A 34 25.17 24.11 7.67
N SER A 35 25.27 24.01 6.34
CA SER A 35 24.57 23.00 5.55
C SER A 35 25.43 21.75 5.45
N VAL A 36 24.98 20.68 6.11
CA VAL A 36 25.52 19.34 5.89
C VAL A 36 25.02 18.85 4.53
N TYR A 37 25.94 18.55 3.62
CA TYR A 37 25.59 17.96 2.33
C TYR A 37 25.15 16.51 2.54
N VAL A 38 23.89 16.23 2.25
CA VAL A 38 23.35 14.87 2.21
C VAL A 38 23.30 14.44 0.74
N PRO A 39 24.06 13.42 0.32
CA PRO A 39 24.06 12.97 -1.07
C PRO A 39 22.68 12.43 -1.48
N SER A 40 22.43 12.39 -2.79
CA SER A 40 21.23 11.71 -3.29
C SER A 40 21.38 10.20 -3.21
N ARG A 41 20.26 9.46 -3.26
CA ARG A 41 20.30 7.99 -3.19
C ARG A 41 21.10 7.35 -4.34
N HIS A 42 21.10 7.99 -5.51
CA HIS A 42 21.88 7.53 -6.66
C HIS A 42 23.39 7.72 -6.44
N GLU A 43 23.78 8.90 -5.94
CA GLU A 43 25.18 9.18 -5.60
C GLU A 43 25.70 8.19 -4.55
N LEU A 44 24.86 7.81 -3.58
CA LEU A 44 25.22 6.81 -2.58
C LEU A 44 25.45 5.42 -3.22
N LEU A 45 24.61 5.01 -4.17
CA LEU A 45 24.70 3.69 -4.82
C LEU A 45 25.88 3.56 -5.79
N GLU A 46 26.39 4.68 -6.31
CA GLU A 46 27.59 4.73 -7.15
C GLU A 46 28.90 4.66 -6.35
N MET A 47 28.82 4.87 -5.02
CA MET A 47 29.96 4.80 -4.11
C MET A 47 30.25 3.37 -3.67
N THR A 48 31.51 3.11 -3.32
CA THR A 48 31.92 1.83 -2.72
C THR A 48 31.32 1.66 -1.32
N PRO A 49 31.14 0.42 -0.83
CA PRO A 49 30.60 0.18 0.52
C PRO A 49 31.37 0.88 1.65
N GLU A 50 32.68 1.07 1.47
CA GLU A 50 33.56 1.76 2.41
C GLU A 50 33.28 3.27 2.44
N GLU A 51 33.05 3.89 1.29
CA GLU A 51 32.68 5.31 1.17
C GLU A 51 31.27 5.58 1.69
N GLN A 52 30.33 4.65 1.45
CA GLN A 52 28.98 4.72 2.00
C GLN A 52 29.00 4.73 3.53
N ALA A 53 29.78 3.84 4.15
CA ALA A 53 29.92 3.77 5.60
C ALA A 53 30.51 5.06 6.18
N GLN A 54 31.54 5.63 5.54
CA GLN A 54 32.15 6.90 5.99
C GLN A 54 31.19 8.10 5.89
N ILE A 55 30.36 8.13 4.85
CA ILE A 55 29.36 9.19 4.68
C ILE A 55 28.25 9.06 5.71
N ILE A 56 27.75 7.85 5.95
CA ILE A 56 26.74 7.57 6.98
C ILE A 56 27.27 7.96 8.35
N GLU A 57 28.49 7.54 8.72
CA GLU A 57 29.12 7.91 10.00
C GLU A 57 29.27 9.42 10.15
N LYS A 58 29.63 10.13 9.08
CA LYS A 58 29.74 11.58 9.08
C LYS A 58 28.37 12.27 9.24
N LEU A 59 27.33 11.77 8.59
CA LEU A 59 25.98 12.30 8.69
C LEU A 59 25.36 12.02 10.07
N ASP A 60 25.58 10.83 10.64
CA ASP A 60 25.17 10.49 12.00
C ASP A 60 25.83 11.42 13.03
N LYS A 61 27.11 11.74 12.82
CA LYS A 61 27.86 12.66 13.69
C LYS A 61 27.40 14.12 13.57
N GLU A 62 27.08 14.59 12.36
CA GLU A 62 26.76 15.99 12.09
C GLU A 62 25.26 16.32 12.23
N LEU A 63 24.37 15.36 12.01
CA LEU A 63 22.90 15.55 12.01
C LEU A 63 22.17 14.68 13.04
N GLY A 64 22.79 13.61 13.53
CA GLY A 64 22.17 12.60 14.39
C GLY A 64 21.55 11.45 13.59
N GLU A 65 21.61 10.25 14.15
CA GLU A 65 21.09 9.03 13.52
C GLU A 65 19.61 9.19 13.15
N GLY A 66 19.29 9.00 11.87
CA GLY A 66 17.93 9.11 11.32
C GLY A 66 17.41 10.54 11.07
N ASN A 67 18.20 11.59 11.32
CA ASN A 67 17.80 13.00 11.09
C ASN A 67 18.14 13.52 9.69
N TYR A 68 18.61 12.66 8.78
CA TYR A 68 18.86 12.99 7.38
C TYR A 68 18.10 12.05 6.46
N LYS A 69 17.73 12.56 5.29
CA LYS A 69 17.11 11.76 4.23
C LYS A 69 17.94 11.94 2.96
N PHE A 70 18.41 10.84 2.41
CA PHE A 70 19.01 10.85 1.08
C PHE A 70 17.93 11.27 0.10
N GLY A 71 18.15 12.39 -0.59
CA GLY A 71 17.15 12.95 -1.50
C GLY A 71 16.78 11.94 -2.57
N GLU A 72 15.48 11.74 -2.79
CA GLU A 72 15.00 11.05 -3.98
C GLU A 72 15.38 11.90 -5.20
N PRO A 73 15.89 11.28 -6.28
CA PRO A 73 16.18 12.03 -7.50
C PRO A 73 14.89 12.70 -7.98
N LYS A 74 14.95 14.00 -8.25
CA LYS A 74 13.84 14.70 -8.90
C LYS A 74 13.57 14.01 -10.24
N PRO A 75 12.33 13.56 -10.52
CA PRO A 75 12.04 12.91 -11.78
C PRO A 75 12.33 13.89 -12.92
N VAL A 76 13.08 13.42 -13.91
CA VAL A 76 13.30 14.17 -15.15
C VAL A 76 11.96 14.25 -15.88
N PRO A 77 11.46 15.45 -16.21
CA PRO A 77 10.18 15.60 -16.89
C PRO A 77 10.15 14.78 -18.18
N GLY A 78 9.21 13.83 -18.28
CA GLY A 78 9.04 12.95 -19.45
C GLY A 78 9.67 11.55 -19.35
N VAL A 79 10.40 11.23 -18.26
CA VAL A 79 11.02 9.90 -18.05
C VAL A 79 10.21 9.00 -17.12
N ASP A 80 9.17 9.52 -16.46
CA ASP A 80 8.26 8.74 -15.59
C ASP A 80 7.61 7.55 -16.32
N SER A 81 7.31 7.70 -17.60
CA SER A 81 6.75 6.62 -18.43
C SER A 81 7.77 5.50 -18.67
N LEU A 82 9.05 5.84 -18.84
CA LEU A 82 10.14 4.88 -19.06
C LEU A 82 10.53 4.16 -17.77
N TYR A 83 10.53 4.86 -16.63
CA TYR A 83 10.80 4.27 -15.32
C TYR A 83 9.66 3.34 -14.88
N LYS A 84 8.39 3.72 -15.13
CA LYS A 84 7.23 2.82 -15.02
C LYS A 84 7.42 1.60 -15.93
N PHE A 85 7.88 1.76 -17.18
CA PHE A 85 8.08 0.66 -18.13
C PHE A 85 9.21 -0.31 -17.70
N ILE A 86 10.34 0.19 -17.19
CA ILE A 86 11.48 -0.63 -16.76
C ILE A 86 11.14 -1.41 -15.48
N LYS A 87 10.47 -0.77 -14.51
CA LYS A 87 9.95 -1.45 -13.31
C LYS A 87 8.94 -2.55 -13.66
N TRP A 88 8.19 -2.41 -14.75
CA TRP A 88 7.19 -3.37 -15.22
C TRP A 88 7.76 -4.53 -16.05
N GLY A 89 8.91 -4.33 -16.70
CA GLY A 89 9.59 -5.34 -17.51
C GLY A 89 10.30 -6.41 -16.69
N LEU A 90 10.88 -6.04 -15.55
CA LEU A 90 11.82 -6.87 -14.79
C LEU A 90 11.19 -7.77 -13.70
N GLY A 91 9.88 -7.72 -13.50
CA GLY A 91 9.21 -8.57 -12.50
C GLY A 91 9.51 -8.19 -11.05
N GLU A 92 10.10 -7.02 -10.82
CA GLU A 92 10.29 -6.46 -9.50
C GLU A 92 8.92 -6.14 -8.88
N THR A 93 8.72 -6.62 -7.65
CA THR A 93 7.57 -6.25 -6.83
C THR A 93 7.46 -4.73 -6.79
N PRO A 94 6.28 -4.14 -7.02
CA PRO A 94 6.14 -2.71 -6.91
C PRO A 94 6.51 -2.28 -5.49
N ILE A 95 7.71 -1.68 -5.37
CA ILE A 95 8.19 -1.06 -4.12
C ILE A 95 7.05 -0.21 -3.56
N LYS A 96 6.64 -0.50 -2.31
CA LYS A 96 5.71 0.28 -1.49
C LYS A 96 5.92 1.74 -1.83
N SER A 97 4.96 2.37 -2.52
CA SER A 97 5.06 3.81 -2.74
C SER A 97 4.99 4.44 -1.34
N GLU A 98 6.07 5.06 -0.88
CA GLU A 98 6.06 5.90 0.32
C GLU A 98 5.23 7.16 0.04
N ARG A 99 3.91 6.98 -0.16
CA ARG A 99 2.93 8.05 -0.05
C ARG A 99 2.59 8.22 1.43
N ALA A 100 2.30 9.46 1.82
CA ALA A 100 1.73 9.89 3.10
C ALA A 100 0.68 8.88 3.61
N PRO A 101 0.50 8.70 4.95
CA PRO A 101 -0.20 7.56 5.55
C PRO A 101 -1.47 7.24 4.76
N SER A 102 -1.37 6.19 3.95
CA SER A 102 -2.40 5.83 2.99
C SER A 102 -3.64 5.47 3.78
N ASP A 103 -4.79 5.99 3.36
CA ASP A 103 -6.06 5.52 3.89
C ASP A 103 -6.11 4.01 3.67
N THR A 104 -6.15 3.22 4.74
CA THR A 104 -6.29 1.76 4.68
C THR A 104 -7.74 1.34 4.88
N LEU A 105 -8.68 2.30 4.82
CA LEU A 105 -10.11 2.10 5.04
C LEU A 105 -10.47 1.57 6.43
N GLY A 106 -9.56 1.61 7.40
CA GLY A 106 -9.75 0.99 8.71
C GLY A 106 -9.21 -0.44 8.81
N TYR A 107 -8.52 -0.92 7.77
CA TYR A 107 -7.74 -2.17 7.81
C TYR A 107 -6.29 -1.93 8.20
N LYS A 108 -5.57 -3.00 8.55
CA LYS A 108 -4.11 -2.99 8.76
C LYS A 108 -3.40 -2.64 7.46
N GLU A 109 -3.67 -3.44 6.43
CA GLU A 109 -3.17 -3.31 5.06
C GLU A 109 -4.24 -3.91 4.12
N ILE A 110 -4.19 -3.52 2.85
CA ILE A 110 -5.01 -4.11 1.77
C ILE A 110 -4.08 -4.96 0.91
N TYR A 111 -4.18 -6.27 1.03
CA TYR A 111 -3.36 -7.23 0.30
C TYR A 111 -4.00 -7.57 -1.04
N VAL A 112 -3.21 -7.59 -2.11
CA VAL A 112 -3.61 -8.09 -3.43
C VAL A 112 -2.78 -9.33 -3.73
N VAL A 113 -3.42 -10.50 -3.71
CA VAL A 113 -2.81 -11.75 -4.15
C VAL A 113 -2.78 -11.75 -5.66
N SER A 114 -1.58 -11.63 -6.22
CA SER A 114 -1.40 -11.50 -7.67
C SER A 114 -0.65 -12.67 -8.27
N GLU A 115 -1.23 -13.25 -9.31
CA GLU A 115 -0.61 -14.29 -10.10
C GLU A 115 0.57 -13.72 -10.89
N LYS A 116 1.73 -14.38 -10.85
CA LYS A 116 2.95 -13.89 -11.52
C LYS A 116 2.74 -13.53 -13.00
N SER A 117 1.94 -14.34 -13.69
CA SER A 117 1.57 -14.21 -15.10
C SER A 117 0.69 -12.97 -15.39
N ASN A 118 -0.11 -12.51 -14.43
CA ASN A 118 -1.16 -11.52 -14.64
C ASN A 118 -0.68 -10.06 -14.47
N LYS A 119 0.18 -9.63 -15.39
CA LYS A 119 0.78 -8.26 -15.36
C LYS A 119 -0.26 -7.15 -15.57
N LEU A 120 -1.30 -7.40 -16.38
CA LEU A 120 -2.30 -6.39 -16.75
C LEU A 120 -3.17 -6.01 -15.56
N ASN A 121 -3.55 -6.96 -14.71
CA ASN A 121 -4.43 -6.64 -13.59
C ASN A 121 -3.68 -5.96 -12.43
N ARG A 122 -2.39 -6.24 -12.25
CA ARG A 122 -1.56 -5.42 -11.34
C ARG A 122 -1.53 -3.96 -11.74
N LYS A 123 -1.41 -3.69 -13.05
CA LYS A 123 -1.49 -2.34 -13.58
C LYS A 123 -2.85 -1.70 -13.24
N TYR A 124 -3.95 -2.44 -13.38
CA TYR A 124 -5.27 -1.96 -12.99
C TYR A 124 -5.31 -1.52 -11.52
N PHE A 125 -4.82 -2.33 -10.56
CA PHE A 125 -4.81 -1.95 -9.14
C PHE A 125 -3.90 -0.76 -8.81
N VAL A 126 -2.77 -0.63 -9.51
CA VAL A 126 -1.89 0.54 -9.36
C VAL A 126 -2.54 1.79 -9.92
N GLU A 127 -3.21 1.72 -11.07
CA GLU A 127 -3.97 2.85 -11.61
C GLU A 127 -5.15 3.20 -10.72
N LEU A 128 -5.79 2.19 -10.13
CA LEU A 128 -6.89 2.37 -9.18
C LEU A 128 -6.43 3.11 -7.92
N SER A 129 -5.27 2.80 -7.36
CA SER A 129 -4.72 3.53 -6.21
C SER A 129 -4.35 4.98 -6.52
N GLU A 130 -4.11 5.31 -7.78
CA GLU A 130 -3.85 6.68 -8.25
C GLU A 130 -5.14 7.50 -8.46
N LYS A 131 -6.34 6.88 -8.45
CA LYS A 131 -7.63 7.60 -8.60
C LYS A 131 -8.07 8.24 -7.28
N ASP A 132 -8.59 9.47 -7.37
CA ASP A 132 -9.03 10.29 -6.23
C ASP A 132 -10.04 9.60 -5.30
N ASN A 133 -10.93 8.77 -5.85
CA ASN A 133 -11.96 8.06 -5.08
C ASN A 133 -11.43 6.84 -4.32
N PHE A 134 -10.24 6.36 -4.68
CA PHE A 134 -9.62 5.18 -4.09
C PHE A 134 -8.43 5.60 -3.21
N ASN A 135 -7.37 6.24 -3.71
CA ASN A 135 -6.24 6.73 -2.89
C ASN A 135 -5.82 5.80 -1.71
N PHE A 136 -5.83 4.48 -1.94
CA PHE A 136 -5.44 3.44 -0.98
C PHE A 136 -4.09 2.86 -1.39
N SER A 137 -3.32 2.35 -0.44
CA SER A 137 -2.14 1.55 -0.76
C SER A 137 -2.51 0.07 -0.81
N PHE A 138 -2.03 -0.62 -1.85
CA PHE A 138 -2.13 -2.06 -2.00
C PHE A 138 -0.77 -2.71 -1.71
N ASP A 139 -0.74 -3.78 -0.93
CA ASP A 139 0.42 -4.64 -0.77
C ASP A 139 0.29 -5.87 -1.66
N PHE A 140 1.20 -6.02 -2.62
CA PHE A 140 1.11 -7.09 -3.62
C PHE A 140 1.86 -8.33 -3.15
N VAL A 141 1.13 -9.42 -2.95
CA VAL A 141 1.68 -10.72 -2.59
C VAL A 141 1.68 -11.60 -3.84
N GLN A 142 2.87 -11.97 -4.32
CA GLN A 142 2.98 -12.81 -5.52
C GLN A 142 2.59 -14.27 -5.22
N ALA A 143 1.78 -14.84 -6.12
CA ALA A 143 1.36 -16.24 -6.11
C ALA A 143 1.66 -16.91 -7.45
N GLN A 144 1.82 -18.24 -7.48
CA GLN A 144 1.96 -18.97 -8.74
C GLN A 144 0.59 -19.15 -9.40
N SER A 145 -0.42 -19.41 -8.59
CA SER A 145 -1.84 -19.40 -8.92
C SER A 145 -2.58 -18.56 -7.89
N ARG A 146 -3.66 -17.88 -8.32
CA ARG A 146 -4.54 -17.13 -7.41
C ARG A 146 -5.15 -18.00 -6.30
N ASN A 147 -5.22 -19.30 -6.55
CA ASN A 147 -5.84 -20.26 -5.66
C ASN A 147 -4.84 -20.85 -4.64
N ASP A 148 -3.54 -20.54 -4.76
CA ASP A 148 -2.52 -21.03 -3.84
C ASP A 148 -2.83 -20.55 -2.42
N ILE A 149 -2.81 -21.47 -1.46
CA ILE A 149 -3.08 -21.15 -0.05
C ILE A 149 -1.90 -20.46 0.65
N GLU A 150 -0.67 -20.71 0.21
CA GLU A 150 0.57 -20.24 0.86
C GLU A 150 0.64 -18.71 1.02
N PRO A 151 0.32 -17.90 -0.02
CA PRO A 151 0.19 -16.45 0.12
C PRO A 151 -0.79 -16.03 1.23
N HIS A 152 -1.92 -16.73 1.35
CA HIS A 152 -2.94 -16.42 2.36
C HIS A 152 -2.46 -16.76 3.77
N LEU A 153 -1.73 -17.86 3.95
CA LEU A 153 -1.13 -18.21 5.24
C LEU A 153 -0.18 -17.12 5.73
N GLU A 154 0.63 -16.55 4.83
CA GLU A 154 1.56 -15.48 5.20
C GLU A 154 0.81 -14.20 5.58
N ILE A 155 -0.22 -13.84 4.81
CA ILE A 155 -1.10 -12.72 5.13
C ILE A 155 -1.76 -12.93 6.50
N TRP A 156 -2.30 -14.11 6.80
CA TRP A 156 -2.92 -14.41 8.09
C TRP A 156 -1.93 -14.36 9.26
N LYS A 157 -0.67 -14.77 9.06
CA LYS A 157 0.38 -14.62 10.09
C LYS A 157 0.68 -13.17 10.41
N GLN A 158 0.58 -12.28 9.42
CA GLN A 158 0.77 -10.84 9.63
C GLN A 158 -0.44 -10.23 10.34
N ILE A 159 -1.66 -10.55 9.89
CA ILE A 159 -2.91 -10.03 10.46
C ILE A 159 -3.14 -10.54 11.90
N SER A 160 -2.80 -11.79 12.20
CA SER A 160 -2.98 -12.36 13.56
C SER A 160 -2.14 -11.66 14.63
N LYS A 161 -1.10 -10.92 14.25
CA LYS A 161 -0.25 -10.12 15.15
C LYS A 161 -0.63 -8.64 15.19
N SER A 162 -1.70 -8.26 14.50
CA SER A 162 -2.18 -6.88 14.35
C SER A 162 -3.43 -6.64 15.20
N ASP A 163 -3.67 -5.39 15.59
CA ASP A 163 -4.92 -4.98 16.25
C ASP A 163 -6.05 -4.69 15.24
N LEU A 164 -5.70 -4.56 13.96
CA LEU A 164 -6.62 -4.27 12.86
C LEU A 164 -6.76 -5.47 11.93
N SER A 165 -7.98 -5.66 11.40
CA SER A 165 -8.31 -6.61 10.34
C SER A 165 -7.53 -6.32 9.06
N GLY A 166 -7.32 -7.32 8.21
CA GLY A 166 -6.78 -7.11 6.85
C GLY A 166 -7.82 -7.36 5.78
N LEU A 167 -7.72 -6.63 4.67
CA LEU A 167 -8.50 -6.86 3.46
C LEU A 167 -7.63 -7.60 2.44
N VAL A 168 -8.15 -8.68 1.87
CA VAL A 168 -7.46 -9.53 0.89
C VAL A 168 -8.27 -9.54 -0.40
N LEU A 169 -7.62 -9.18 -1.50
CA LEU A 169 -8.18 -9.11 -2.84
C LEU A 169 -7.43 -10.08 -3.76
N SER A 170 -8.15 -10.71 -4.69
CA SER A 170 -7.57 -11.36 -5.85
C SER A 170 -7.26 -10.30 -6.90
N ASP A 171 -6.18 -10.48 -7.66
CA ASP A 171 -5.90 -9.66 -8.83
C ASP A 171 -6.91 -9.81 -9.99
N LEU A 172 -7.91 -10.68 -9.87
CA LEU A 172 -9.06 -10.73 -10.78
C LEU A 172 -10.25 -9.88 -10.32
N SER A 173 -10.08 -9.06 -9.28
CA SER A 173 -11.18 -8.32 -8.68
C SER A 173 -11.36 -6.93 -9.32
N ASP A 174 -12.60 -6.58 -9.65
CA ASP A 174 -13.03 -5.23 -10.00
C ASP A 174 -13.81 -4.63 -8.82
N LEU A 175 -13.49 -3.40 -8.43
CA LEU A 175 -14.07 -2.74 -7.26
C LEU A 175 -15.18 -1.76 -7.67
N ASP A 176 -16.32 -1.78 -6.97
CA ASP A 176 -17.39 -0.79 -7.17
C ASP A 176 -16.83 0.65 -7.04
N PRO A 177 -17.23 1.61 -7.89
CA PRO A 177 -16.76 3.00 -7.81
C PRO A 177 -16.98 3.68 -6.44
N ASN A 178 -17.94 3.22 -5.65
CA ASN A 178 -18.26 3.67 -4.30
C ASN A 178 -17.67 2.75 -3.20
N PHE A 179 -16.70 1.89 -3.53
CA PHE A 179 -16.09 0.92 -2.61
C PHE A 179 -15.70 1.56 -1.27
N ARG A 180 -15.11 2.77 -1.30
CA ARG A 180 -14.75 3.54 -0.09
C ARG A 180 -15.94 3.78 0.85
N GLY A 181 -17.05 4.30 0.31
CA GLY A 181 -18.25 4.60 1.08
C GLY A 181 -18.86 3.33 1.66
N VAL A 182 -18.84 2.25 0.88
CA VAL A 182 -19.34 0.95 1.32
C VAL A 182 -18.51 0.37 2.46
N ILE A 183 -17.18 0.33 2.33
CA ILE A 183 -16.30 -0.19 3.38
C ILE A 183 -16.41 0.64 4.67
N SER A 184 -16.48 1.98 4.56
CA SER A 184 -16.68 2.84 5.73
C SER A 184 -17.99 2.51 6.48
N THR A 185 -19.04 2.18 5.74
CA THR A 185 -20.34 1.80 6.31
C THR A 185 -20.29 0.41 6.93
N ILE A 186 -19.62 -0.54 6.27
CA ILE A 186 -19.37 -1.90 6.77
C ILE A 186 -18.69 -1.85 8.14
N HIS A 187 -17.61 -1.07 8.31
CA HIS A 187 -16.91 -0.96 9.60
C HIS A 187 -17.78 -0.45 10.76
N LYS A 188 -18.85 0.30 10.47
CA LYS A 188 -19.78 0.79 11.50
C LYS A 188 -20.88 -0.23 11.83
N HIS A 189 -20.99 -1.32 11.06
CA HIS A 189 -22.07 -2.27 11.19
C HIS A 189 -21.93 -3.12 12.47
N PRO A 190 -22.97 -3.22 13.32
CA PRO A 190 -22.87 -3.85 14.64
C PRO A 190 -22.51 -5.34 14.60
N LYS A 191 -22.88 -6.06 13.53
CA LYS A 191 -22.52 -7.48 13.33
C LYS A 191 -21.02 -7.72 13.15
N LEU A 192 -20.22 -6.71 12.79
CA LEU A 192 -18.78 -6.85 12.56
C LEU A 192 -17.93 -6.57 13.79
N LYS A 193 -18.51 -6.56 14.99
CA LYS A 193 -17.71 -6.47 16.22
C LYS A 193 -16.88 -7.74 16.50
N ASN A 194 -17.37 -8.91 16.08
CA ASN A 194 -16.77 -10.21 16.43
C ASN A 194 -16.64 -11.17 15.23
N TYR A 195 -16.59 -10.67 14.00
CA TYR A 195 -16.49 -11.54 12.83
C TYR A 195 -15.11 -12.19 12.71
N ASN A 196 -15.04 -13.38 12.12
CA ASN A 196 -13.78 -14.02 11.74
C ASN A 196 -13.42 -13.68 10.29
N VAL A 197 -14.35 -13.93 9.36
CA VAL A 197 -14.17 -13.71 7.92
C VAL A 197 -15.40 -12.99 7.36
N LEU A 198 -15.16 -12.01 6.51
CA LEU A 198 -16.17 -11.26 5.80
C LEU A 198 -15.90 -11.34 4.29
N PHE A 199 -16.78 -11.96 3.53
CA PHE A 199 -16.72 -12.00 2.07
C PHE A 199 -17.36 -10.75 1.48
N LEU A 200 -16.65 -10.11 0.54
CA LEU A 200 -17.09 -8.86 -0.10
C LEU A 200 -17.56 -9.08 -1.55
N ASN A 201 -17.33 -10.28 -2.09
CA ASN A 201 -17.87 -10.71 -3.36
C ASN A 201 -19.32 -11.18 -3.25
N GLN A 202 -20.03 -11.12 -4.38
CA GLN A 202 -21.36 -11.70 -4.48
C GLN A 202 -21.21 -13.22 -4.70
N GLY A 203 -21.97 -14.03 -3.97
CA GLY A 203 -21.99 -15.48 -4.18
C GLY A 203 -22.57 -15.85 -5.55
N ASN A 204 -22.28 -17.06 -6.03
CA ASN A 204 -22.76 -17.66 -7.29
C ASN A 204 -24.28 -17.91 -7.29
N SER A 205 -25.12 -16.89 -7.15
CA SER A 205 -26.52 -16.96 -7.58
C SER A 205 -26.61 -16.35 -8.98
N GLU A 206 -27.03 -17.15 -9.96
CA GLU A 206 -27.26 -16.76 -11.37
C GLU A 206 -28.19 -15.55 -11.55
N GLU A 207 -28.85 -15.07 -10.49
CA GLU A 207 -29.86 -14.00 -10.54
C GLU A 207 -29.32 -12.57 -10.67
N ASN A 208 -28.02 -12.30 -10.49
CA ASN A 208 -27.55 -10.91 -10.32
C ASN A 208 -26.46 -10.45 -11.29
N ALA A 209 -26.43 -11.03 -12.50
CA ALA A 209 -25.71 -10.47 -13.62
C ALA A 209 -26.47 -9.25 -14.21
N LYS A 210 -26.48 -8.13 -13.49
CA LYS A 210 -26.66 -6.73 -13.96
C LYS A 210 -27.12 -5.84 -12.81
N SER A 211 -26.18 -5.16 -12.15
CA SER A 211 -26.46 -3.81 -11.69
C SER A 211 -25.26 -2.94 -12.00
N SER A 212 -25.33 -2.24 -13.13
CA SER A 212 -24.42 -1.15 -13.52
C SER A 212 -24.60 0.11 -12.66
N SER A 213 -25.42 0.06 -11.62
CA SER A 213 -25.63 1.13 -10.66
C SER A 213 -24.74 0.94 -9.44
N SER A 214 -24.01 1.99 -9.08
CA SER A 214 -23.21 2.05 -7.85
C SER A 214 -24.03 1.67 -6.62
N LEU A 215 -23.48 0.84 -5.74
CA LEU A 215 -24.13 0.48 -4.48
C LEU A 215 -24.29 1.71 -3.57
N SER A 216 -25.51 1.87 -3.03
CA SER A 216 -25.80 2.89 -2.01
C SER A 216 -25.63 2.32 -0.60
N GLU A 217 -25.46 3.18 0.40
CA GLU A 217 -25.30 2.73 1.80
C GLU A 217 -26.50 1.90 2.31
N SER A 218 -27.71 2.20 1.83
CA SER A 218 -28.93 1.45 2.16
C SER A 218 -28.97 0.04 1.59
N ASP A 219 -28.13 -0.27 0.61
CA ASP A 219 -28.03 -1.60 -0.01
C ASP A 219 -27.12 -2.55 0.78
N ILE A 220 -26.40 -2.05 1.78
CA ILE A 220 -25.41 -2.82 2.54
C ILE A 220 -26.13 -3.66 3.60
N LYS A 221 -26.29 -4.94 3.28
CA LYS A 221 -26.84 -5.94 4.20
C LYS A 221 -25.84 -7.07 4.42
N LEU A 222 -25.53 -7.32 5.69
CA LEU A 222 -24.65 -8.41 6.11
C LEU A 222 -25.48 -9.61 6.56
N VAL A 223 -25.25 -10.73 5.88
CA VAL A 223 -25.82 -12.04 6.20
C VAL A 223 -24.73 -12.94 6.77
N GLU A 224 -25.08 -13.74 7.77
CA GLU A 224 -24.22 -14.84 8.21
C GLU A 224 -24.28 -15.92 7.14
N THR A 225 -23.12 -16.41 6.70
CA THR A 225 -23.04 -17.40 5.63
C THR A 225 -22.38 -18.69 6.11
N GLN A 226 -23.02 -19.80 5.76
CA GLN A 226 -22.47 -21.16 5.92
C GLN A 226 -22.04 -21.73 4.56
N HIS A 227 -22.08 -20.93 3.49
CA HIS A 227 -21.75 -21.35 2.14
C HIS A 227 -20.67 -20.43 1.60
N TYR A 228 -19.61 -21.04 1.07
CA TYR A 228 -18.49 -20.31 0.51
C TYR A 228 -18.90 -19.59 -0.79
N PRO A 229 -18.82 -18.24 -0.86
CA PRO A 229 -19.23 -17.49 -2.04
C PRO A 229 -18.16 -17.46 -3.15
N GLY A 230 -16.98 -18.06 -2.94
CA GLY A 230 -15.83 -17.98 -3.84
C GLY A 230 -14.81 -16.93 -3.40
N PHE A 231 -13.56 -17.04 -3.87
CA PHE A 231 -12.50 -16.08 -3.58
C PHE A 231 -12.41 -15.04 -4.69
N LEU A 232 -12.81 -13.80 -4.36
CA LEU A 232 -12.37 -12.58 -5.05
C LEU A 232 -11.92 -11.55 -4.03
N ALA A 233 -12.71 -11.34 -2.96
CA ALA A 233 -12.34 -10.42 -1.90
C ALA A 233 -12.90 -10.86 -0.56
N TYR A 234 -12.05 -10.86 0.47
CA TYR A 234 -12.48 -11.08 1.84
C TYR A 234 -11.69 -10.22 2.82
N ALA A 235 -12.33 -9.81 3.91
CA ALA A 235 -11.66 -9.26 5.07
C ALA A 235 -11.57 -10.31 6.17
N VAL A 236 -10.47 -10.30 6.93
CA VAL A 236 -10.23 -11.23 8.03
C VAL A 236 -9.80 -10.45 9.27
N SER A 237 -10.42 -10.75 10.41
CA SER A 237 -10.04 -10.14 11.69
C SER A 237 -8.79 -10.81 12.29
N PRO A 238 -8.08 -10.18 13.23
CA PRO A 238 -6.93 -10.80 13.90
C PRO A 238 -7.26 -12.16 14.54
N ASN A 239 -8.43 -12.25 15.17
CA ASN A 239 -8.93 -13.51 15.74
C ASN A 239 -9.31 -14.52 14.65
N GLY A 240 -9.95 -14.08 13.57
CA GLY A 240 -10.22 -14.91 12.39
C GLY A 240 -8.96 -15.49 11.77
N ALA A 241 -7.92 -14.68 11.58
CA ALA A 241 -6.64 -15.10 11.03
C ALA A 241 -5.96 -16.14 11.92
N SER A 242 -5.99 -15.93 13.25
CA SER A 242 -5.47 -16.89 14.22
C SER A 242 -6.21 -18.23 14.16
N SER A 243 -7.55 -18.20 14.09
CA SER A 243 -8.37 -19.41 13.97
C SER A 243 -8.12 -20.15 12.65
N LEU A 244 -8.03 -19.44 11.52
CA LEU A 244 -7.74 -20.04 10.21
C LEU A 244 -6.39 -20.75 10.20
N LEU A 245 -5.35 -20.13 10.78
CA LEU A 245 -4.03 -20.75 10.91
C LEU A 245 -4.05 -22.01 11.78
N ALA A 246 -4.81 -21.98 12.88
CA ALA A 246 -4.95 -23.13 13.77
C ALA A 246 -5.70 -24.29 13.09
N ILE A 247 -6.76 -23.99 12.34
CA ILE A 247 -7.54 -24.96 11.58
C ILE A 247 -6.68 -25.59 10.49
N TYR A 248 -5.98 -24.77 9.68
CA TYR A 248 -5.07 -25.26 8.65
C TYR A 248 -3.99 -26.20 9.21
N LYS A 249 -3.37 -25.83 10.33
CA LYS A 249 -2.40 -26.68 11.01
C LYS A 249 -3.00 -28.03 11.42
N ARG A 250 -4.21 -28.01 11.99
CA ARG A 250 -4.93 -29.22 12.41
C ARG A 250 -5.31 -30.12 11.23
N GLU A 251 -5.69 -29.54 10.10
CA GLU A 251 -6.06 -30.29 8.90
C GLU A 251 -4.86 -30.96 8.25
N ILE A 252 -3.70 -30.28 8.18
CA ILE A 252 -2.45 -30.91 7.75
C ILE A 252 -2.08 -32.09 8.65
N GLU A 253 -2.19 -31.92 9.97
CA GLU A 253 -1.90 -32.98 10.94
C GLU A 253 -2.86 -34.18 10.80
N LYS A 254 -4.10 -33.96 10.33
CA LYS A 254 -5.14 -35.00 10.17
C LYS A 254 -5.05 -35.76 8.85
N ASN A 255 -4.69 -35.09 7.75
CA ASN A 255 -4.76 -35.65 6.40
C ASN A 255 -3.45 -36.29 5.89
N SER A 256 -2.48 -36.52 6.78
CA SER A 256 -1.10 -36.89 6.46
C SER A 256 -0.35 -35.79 5.67
N PRO A 257 0.95 -35.58 5.94
CA PRO A 257 1.76 -34.54 5.26
C PRO A 257 1.95 -34.76 3.75
N GLU A 258 1.43 -35.86 3.19
CA GLU A 258 1.62 -36.24 1.78
C GLU A 258 0.60 -35.58 0.82
N SER A 259 -0.52 -35.02 1.31
CA SER A 259 -1.44 -34.22 0.48
C SER A 259 -2.08 -33.05 1.24
N PRO A 260 -1.30 -32.03 1.65
CA PRO A 260 -1.87 -30.82 2.23
C PRO A 260 -2.85 -30.18 1.24
N GLN A 261 -3.93 -29.60 1.74
CA GLN A 261 -4.84 -28.80 0.92
C GLN A 261 -4.08 -27.54 0.47
N THR A 262 -3.82 -27.44 -0.83
CA THR A 262 -3.05 -26.34 -1.43
C THR A 262 -3.94 -25.25 -2.04
N ASP A 263 -5.24 -25.49 -2.10
CA ASP A 263 -6.24 -24.64 -2.78
C ASP A 263 -7.11 -23.90 -1.76
N ILE A 264 -7.07 -22.56 -1.80
CA ILE A 264 -7.79 -21.68 -0.88
C ILE A 264 -9.31 -21.83 -0.98
N ASP A 265 -9.85 -22.05 -2.19
CA ASP A 265 -11.28 -22.21 -2.40
C ASP A 265 -11.80 -23.48 -1.71
N SER A 266 -11.04 -24.57 -1.83
CA SER A 266 -11.36 -25.84 -1.20
C SER A 266 -11.23 -25.74 0.32
N PHE A 267 -10.18 -25.08 0.81
CA PHE A 267 -10.02 -24.84 2.25
C PHE A 267 -11.20 -24.04 2.83
N PHE A 268 -11.59 -22.93 2.21
CA PHE A 268 -12.73 -22.16 2.70
C PHE A 268 -14.05 -22.93 2.59
N ARG A 269 -14.25 -23.75 1.56
CA ARG A 269 -15.44 -24.61 1.46
C ARG A 269 -15.56 -25.53 2.68
N ASP A 270 -14.48 -26.19 3.06
CA ASP A 270 -14.48 -27.15 4.17
C ASP A 270 -14.61 -26.45 5.54
N VAL A 271 -13.89 -25.35 5.73
CA VAL A 271 -13.88 -24.61 7.00
C VAL A 271 -15.19 -23.89 7.28
N ILE A 272 -15.84 -23.33 6.26
CA ILE A 272 -17.11 -22.60 6.43
C ILE A 272 -18.27 -23.56 6.68
N SER A 273 -18.24 -24.78 6.12
CA SER A 273 -19.28 -25.78 6.38
C SER A 273 -19.24 -26.35 7.80
N ASP A 274 -18.09 -26.33 8.48
CA ASP A 274 -17.89 -27.02 9.76
C ASP A 274 -18.16 -26.16 11.03
N ILE A 275 -18.73 -24.95 10.91
CA ILE A 275 -19.25 -24.11 12.03
C ILE A 275 -18.17 -23.42 12.90
N TRP A 276 -16.87 -23.56 12.62
CA TRP A 276 -15.81 -23.03 13.52
C TRP A 276 -15.56 -21.52 13.43
N LEU A 277 -16.17 -20.82 12.46
CA LEU A 277 -15.93 -19.39 12.22
C LEU A 277 -17.24 -18.62 12.04
N THR A 278 -17.27 -17.40 12.57
CA THR A 278 -18.33 -16.43 12.28
C THR A 278 -18.05 -15.77 10.93
N CYS A 279 -18.64 -16.35 9.88
CA CYS A 279 -18.49 -15.91 8.52
C CYS A 279 -19.68 -15.04 8.09
N HIS A 280 -19.39 -13.87 7.53
CA HIS A 280 -20.40 -12.98 6.97
C HIS A 280 -20.16 -12.78 5.48
N SER A 281 -21.21 -12.51 4.73
CA SER A 281 -21.11 -12.00 3.36
C SER A 281 -22.05 -10.82 3.16
N LEU A 282 -21.75 -10.00 2.16
CA LEU A 282 -22.71 -9.00 1.69
C LEU A 282 -23.79 -9.68 0.85
N GLU A 283 -25.05 -9.27 1.06
CA GLU A 283 -26.18 -9.72 0.23
C GLU A 283 -26.01 -9.28 -1.24
N ARG A 284 -25.41 -8.11 -1.46
CA ARG A 284 -24.92 -7.63 -2.76
C ARG A 284 -23.42 -7.40 -2.67
N GLY A 285 -22.64 -8.08 -3.50
CA GLY A 285 -21.18 -7.93 -3.53
C GLY A 285 -20.75 -6.56 -4.03
N VAL A 286 -19.65 -6.06 -3.48
CA VAL A 286 -19.02 -4.77 -3.87
C VAL A 286 -17.75 -5.01 -4.69
N VAL A 287 -17.46 -6.29 -4.94
CA VAL A 287 -16.36 -6.80 -5.74
C VAL A 287 -16.91 -7.81 -6.74
N SER A 288 -16.55 -7.65 -8.01
CA SER A 288 -16.84 -8.58 -9.10
C SER A 288 -15.56 -9.07 -9.75
N ALA A 289 -15.68 -10.04 -10.66
CA ALA A 289 -14.54 -10.42 -11.50
C ALA A 289 -14.29 -9.35 -12.58
N LEU A 290 -13.01 -9.09 -12.89
CA LEU A 290 -12.51 -8.29 -14.02
C LEU A 290 -12.76 -8.96 -15.37
#